data_AF-A0A485AVL5-F1
#
_entry.id   AF-A0A485AVL5-F1
#
_cell.length_a   1.000
_cell.length_b   1.000
_cell.length_c   1.000
_cell.angle_alpha   90.00
_cell.angle_beta   90.00
_cell.angle_gamma   90.00
#
_symmetry.space_group_name_H-M   'P 1'
#
loop_
_entity.id
_entity.type
_entity.pdbx_description
1 polymer ?
#
loop_
_entity_poly.entity_id
_entity_poly.type
_entity_poly.pdbx_seq_one_letter_code
_entity_poly.pdbx_strand_id
1 'polypeptide(L)'
;MPLATTRGYASSFSSSYLWQAGGNYLVATQPGKFKAALDSKEIASAMAFMRGMVCEGLAQPGAINHTTADANTSFRSGQTGMYSSGPYHIALFDKVPGKQTYTVVPPPAGPAAQPPWRKAPPHS
;
A
#
# COMPACT_ATOMS: atom_id res chain seq x y z
N MET A 1 8.08 1.74 2.53
CA MET A 1 7.42 0.93 1.49
C MET A 1 8.38 -0.07 0.86
N PRO A 2 8.09 -1.37 0.89
CA PRO A 2 8.85 -2.38 0.14
C PRO A 2 8.32 -2.49 -1.29
N LEU A 3 9.18 -2.19 -2.27
CA LEU A 3 8.83 -2.15 -3.69
C LEU A 3 9.62 -3.14 -4.54
N ALA A 4 10.30 -4.11 -3.91
CA ALA A 4 10.95 -5.18 -4.64
C ALA A 4 9.95 -5.98 -5.50
N THR A 5 10.36 -6.41 -6.69
CA THR A 5 9.56 -7.29 -7.54
C THR A 5 9.48 -8.71 -6.99
N THR A 6 10.46 -9.12 -6.17
CA THR A 6 10.50 -10.41 -5.47
C THR A 6 9.18 -10.68 -4.75
N ARG A 7 8.58 -11.86 -5.01
CA ARG A 7 7.29 -12.29 -4.41
C ARG A 7 6.12 -11.31 -4.64
N GLY A 8 6.22 -10.40 -5.62
CA GLY A 8 5.16 -9.46 -5.95
C GLY A 8 4.96 -8.33 -4.94
N TYR A 9 5.95 -8.01 -4.09
CA TYR A 9 5.80 -6.96 -3.07
C TYR A 9 5.40 -5.61 -3.66
N ALA A 10 6.00 -5.21 -4.80
CA ALA A 10 5.62 -4.01 -5.52
C ALA A 10 4.10 -3.95 -5.78
N SER A 11 3.50 -5.04 -6.27
CA SER A 11 2.05 -5.13 -6.54
C SER A 11 1.22 -5.08 -5.25
N SER A 12 1.62 -5.88 -4.25
CA SER A 12 0.91 -5.96 -2.97
C SER A 12 0.86 -4.61 -2.26
N PHE A 13 1.97 -3.88 -2.20
CA PHE A 13 2.04 -2.57 -1.53
C PHE A 13 1.45 -1.43 -2.36
N SER A 14 1.51 -1.53 -3.69
CA SER A 14 0.89 -0.55 -4.58
C SER A 14 -0.63 -0.66 -4.61
N SER A 15 -1.19 -1.86 -4.38
CA SER A 15 -2.62 -2.17 -4.53
C SER A 15 -3.54 -1.17 -3.85
N SER A 16 -3.22 -0.77 -2.62
CA SER A 16 -4.03 0.18 -1.86
C SER A 16 -4.06 1.55 -2.52
N TYR A 17 -2.94 2.02 -3.09
CA TYR A 17 -2.89 3.30 -3.81
C TYR A 17 -3.66 3.24 -5.13
N LEU A 18 -3.55 2.13 -5.86
CA LEU A 18 -4.31 1.90 -7.09
C LEU A 18 -5.82 1.97 -6.83
N TRP A 19 -6.30 1.25 -5.81
CA TRP A 19 -7.72 1.26 -5.45
C TRP A 19 -8.19 2.61 -4.89
N GLN A 20 -7.36 3.29 -4.09
CA GLN A 20 -7.65 4.64 -3.60
C GLN A 20 -7.81 5.67 -4.73
N ALA A 21 -7.08 5.49 -5.84
CA ALA A 21 -7.25 6.28 -7.05
C ALA A 21 -8.47 5.89 -7.88
N GLY A 22 -9.17 4.80 -7.53
CA GLY A 22 -10.31 4.27 -8.28
C GLY A 22 -9.91 3.29 -9.39
N GLY A 23 -8.62 2.97 -9.53
CA GLY A 23 -8.12 1.98 -10.47
C GLY A 23 -8.26 0.55 -9.94
N ASN A 24 -8.10 -0.44 -10.81
CA ASN A 24 -8.05 -1.85 -10.41
C ASN A 24 -7.13 -2.64 -11.36
N TYR A 25 -6.63 -3.79 -10.92
CA TYR A 25 -5.83 -4.69 -11.78
C TYR A 25 -6.68 -5.27 -12.92
N LEU A 26 -7.92 -5.65 -12.57
CA LEU A 26 -8.90 -6.25 -13.46
C LEU A 26 -10.23 -5.52 -13.32
N VAL A 27 -10.94 -5.34 -14.43
CA VAL A 27 -12.32 -4.83 -14.45
C VAL A 27 -13.23 -5.82 -15.13
N ALA A 28 -14.42 -6.01 -14.56
CA ALA A 28 -15.44 -6.85 -15.18
C ALA A 28 -15.95 -6.20 -16.47
N THR A 29 -16.01 -6.97 -17.55
CA THR A 29 -16.60 -6.54 -18.84
C THR A 29 -17.98 -7.14 -19.04
N GLN A 30 -18.21 -8.33 -18.50
CA GLN A 30 -19.46 -9.09 -18.46
C GLN A 30 -19.44 -9.99 -17.21
N PRO A 31 -20.56 -10.59 -16.77
CA PRO A 31 -20.56 -11.59 -15.71
C PRO A 31 -19.54 -12.71 -16.01
N GLY A 32 -18.59 -12.93 -15.10
CA GLY A 32 -17.53 -13.93 -15.25
C GLY A 32 -16.40 -13.59 -16.23
N LYS A 33 -16.43 -12.41 -16.88
CA LYS A 33 -15.37 -11.97 -17.80
C LYS A 33 -14.68 -10.72 -17.29
N PHE A 34 -13.36 -10.76 -17.27
CA PHE A 34 -12.50 -9.68 -16.81
C PHE A 34 -11.50 -9.28 -17.89
N LYS A 35 -11.13 -8.01 -17.92
CA LYS A 35 -9.99 -7.52 -18.69
C LYS A 35 -8.97 -6.83 -17.77
N ALA A 36 -7.71 -6.81 -18.19
CA ALA A 36 -6.69 -5.98 -17.55
C ALA A 36 -7.07 -4.50 -17.65
N ALA A 37 -6.76 -3.73 -16.61
CA ALA A 37 -7.09 -2.31 -16.50
C ALA A 37 -5.93 -1.45 -16.00
N LEU A 38 -4.69 -1.95 -16.12
CA LEU A 38 -3.49 -1.24 -15.67
C LEU A 38 -3.13 -0.02 -16.53
N ASP A 39 -3.77 0.17 -17.68
CA ASP A 39 -3.59 1.30 -18.58
C ASP A 39 -4.57 2.46 -18.31
N SER A 40 -5.37 2.38 -17.25
CA SER A 40 -6.33 3.43 -16.90
C SER A 40 -5.66 4.71 -16.40
N LYS A 41 -6.35 5.84 -16.53
CA LYS A 41 -5.85 7.14 -16.04
C LYS A 41 -5.69 7.16 -14.52
N GLU A 42 -6.56 6.45 -13.81
CA GLU A 42 -6.54 6.28 -12.36
C GLU A 42 -5.27 5.53 -11.92
N ILE A 43 -4.93 4.44 -12.62
CA ILE A 43 -3.69 3.68 -12.37
C ILE A 43 -2.48 4.54 -12.67
N ALA A 44 -2.46 5.24 -13.81
CA ALA A 44 -1.36 6.14 -14.17
C ALA A 44 -1.16 7.23 -13.10
N SER A 45 -2.24 7.82 -12.59
CA SER A 45 -2.19 8.82 -11.51
C SER A 45 -1.63 8.24 -10.21
N ALA A 46 -2.07 7.05 -9.80
CA ALA A 46 -1.55 6.39 -8.60
C ALA A 46 -0.06 6.04 -8.73
N MET A 47 0.35 5.50 -9.88
CA MET A 47 1.74 5.18 -10.16
C MET A 47 2.63 6.44 -10.18
N ALA A 48 2.14 7.54 -10.74
CA ALA A 48 2.84 8.82 -10.72
C ALA A 48 3.03 9.34 -9.29
N PHE A 49 1.99 9.26 -8.45
CA PHE A 49 2.07 9.61 -7.03
C PHE A 49 3.10 8.76 -6.28
N MET A 50 3.06 7.43 -6.45
CA MET A 50 4.03 6.54 -5.81
C MET A 50 5.46 6.76 -6.29
N ARG A 51 5.65 7.01 -7.59
CA ARG A 51 6.96 7.40 -8.14
C ARG A 51 7.45 8.71 -7.51
N GLY A 52 6.55 9.69 -7.34
CA GLY A 52 6.84 10.95 -6.65
C GLY A 52 7.38 10.72 -5.24
N MET A 53 6.72 9.88 -4.44
CA MET A 53 7.19 9.55 -3.07
C MET A 53 8.64 9.02 -3.05
N VAL A 54 9.03 8.23 -4.06
CA VAL A 54 10.41 7.73 -4.16
C VAL A 54 11.37 8.80 -4.65
N CYS A 55 11.02 9.50 -5.73
CA CYS A 55 11.89 10.50 -6.34
C CYS A 55 12.10 11.75 -5.47
N GLU A 56 11.13 12.10 -4.63
CA GLU A 56 11.18 13.24 -3.72
C GLU A 56 11.78 12.89 -2.36
N GLY A 57 12.21 11.63 -2.15
CA GLY A 57 12.84 11.19 -0.91
C GLY A 57 11.88 11.01 0.27
N LEU A 58 10.57 10.93 0.02
CA LEU A 58 9.56 10.66 1.05
C LEU A 58 9.50 9.16 1.42
N ALA A 59 9.91 8.28 0.53
CA ALA A 59 10.13 6.86 0.82
C ALA A 59 11.52 6.63 1.39
N GLN A 60 11.67 5.60 2.23
CA GLN A 60 12.97 5.27 2.82
C GLN A 60 14.01 4.91 1.73
N PRO A 61 15.29 5.25 1.92
CA PRO A 61 16.34 4.92 0.96
C PRO A 61 16.34 3.43 0.59
N GLY A 62 16.52 3.13 -0.69
CA GLY A 62 16.53 1.75 -1.18
C GLY A 62 15.15 1.10 -1.35
N ALA A 63 14.04 1.82 -1.17
CA ALA A 63 12.67 1.29 -1.24
C ALA A 63 12.38 0.35 -2.41
N ILE A 64 12.90 0.67 -3.60
CA ILE A 64 12.72 -0.11 -4.85
C ILE A 64 13.26 -1.54 -4.71
N ASN A 65 14.23 -1.77 -3.85
CA ASN A 65 14.88 -3.08 -3.65
C ASN A 65 14.47 -3.75 -2.32
N HIS A 66 13.68 -3.08 -1.49
CA HIS A 66 13.31 -3.60 -0.16
C HIS A 66 12.18 -4.62 -0.24
N THR A 67 12.35 -5.72 0.49
CA THR A 67 11.31 -6.67 0.85
C THR A 67 10.54 -6.19 2.09
N THR A 68 9.46 -6.88 2.45
CA THR A 68 8.75 -6.63 3.72
C THR A 68 9.67 -6.74 4.94
N ALA A 69 10.65 -7.66 4.92
CA ALA A 69 11.59 -7.81 6.04
C ALA A 69 12.47 -6.55 6.20
N ASP A 70 12.94 -5.98 5.10
CA ASP A 70 13.75 -4.75 5.11
C ASP A 70 12.92 -3.55 5.58
N ALA A 71 11.67 -3.43 5.12
CA ALA A 71 10.75 -2.39 5.57
C ALA A 71 10.42 -2.50 7.07
N ASN A 72 10.23 -3.72 7.58
CA ASN A 72 10.04 -3.96 9.02
C ASN A 72 11.27 -3.49 9.82
N THR A 73 12.47 -3.82 9.37
CA THR A 73 13.71 -3.39 10.02
C THR A 73 13.85 -1.87 10.04
N SER A 74 13.58 -1.21 8.90
CA SER A 74 13.66 0.25 8.77
C SER A 74 12.65 0.98 9.67
N PHE A 75 11.44 0.45 9.85
CA PHE A 75 10.46 1.02 10.79
C PHE A 75 10.91 0.84 12.24
N ARG A 76 11.36 -0.38 12.60
CA ARG A 76 11.80 -0.70 13.97
C ARG A 76 13.03 0.08 14.41
N SER A 77 13.92 0.45 13.49
CA SER A 77 15.10 1.28 13.76
C SER A 77 14.81 2.79 13.81
N GLY A 78 13.58 3.21 13.53
CA GLY A 78 13.20 4.62 13.45
C GLY A 78 13.62 5.33 12.16
N GLN A 79 14.19 4.60 11.18
CA GLN A 79 14.57 5.17 9.90
C GLN A 79 13.34 5.52 9.03
N THR A 80 12.22 4.82 9.22
CA THR A 80 10.96 5.09 8.52
C THR A 80 9.92 5.62 9.50
N GLY A 81 9.32 6.78 9.21
CA GLY A 81 8.28 7.39 10.06
C GLY A 81 6.88 6.79 9.88
N MET A 82 6.52 6.32 8.67
CA MET A 82 5.22 5.71 8.38
C MET A 82 5.38 4.39 7.63
N TYR A 83 4.64 3.37 8.06
CA TYR A 83 4.68 2.07 7.43
C TYR A 83 3.29 1.43 7.33
N SER A 84 2.82 1.22 6.10
CA SER A 84 1.60 0.47 5.83
C SER A 84 1.85 -1.01 6.09
N SER A 85 1.18 -1.59 7.08
CA SER A 85 1.38 -2.99 7.45
C SER A 85 0.11 -3.62 8.03
N GLY A 86 0.10 -4.95 8.13
CA GLY A 86 -1.00 -5.67 8.74
C GLY A 86 -0.90 -5.76 10.27
N PRO A 87 -2.01 -6.09 10.96
CA PRO A 87 -2.08 -6.13 12.42
C PRO A 87 -1.15 -7.18 13.05
N TYR A 88 -0.73 -8.18 12.28
CA TYR A 88 0.21 -9.22 12.71
C TYR A 88 1.59 -8.68 13.11
N HIS A 89 1.97 -7.47 12.69
CA HIS A 89 3.22 -6.83 13.14
C HIS A 89 3.08 -5.99 14.42
N ILE A 90 1.88 -5.76 14.95
CA ILE A 90 1.68 -4.93 16.16
C ILE A 90 2.46 -5.48 17.35
N ALA A 91 2.37 -6.79 17.62
CA ALA A 91 3.10 -7.42 18.72
C ALA A 91 4.63 -7.30 18.59
N LEU A 92 5.14 -7.20 17.36
CA LEU A 92 6.55 -6.95 17.09
C LEU A 92 6.91 -5.48 17.39
N PHE A 93 6.06 -4.54 16.98
CA PHE A 93 6.28 -3.10 17.17
C PHE A 93 6.09 -2.64 18.62
N ASP A 94 5.19 -3.29 19.37
CA ASP A 94 5.03 -3.08 20.80
C ASP A 94 6.31 -3.37 21.59
N LYS A 95 7.15 -4.31 21.10
CA LYS A 95 8.46 -4.62 21.69
C LYS A 95 9.53 -3.63 21.22
N VAL A 96 9.61 -3.40 19.91
CA VAL A 96 10.55 -2.46 19.28
C VAL A 96 9.84 -1.86 18.06
N PRO A 97 9.58 -0.55 18.00
CA PRO A 97 10.18 0.52 18.82
C PRO A 97 9.53 0.78 20.18
N GLY A 98 8.46 0.07 20.53
CA GLY A 98 7.74 0.23 21.80
C GLY A 98 6.35 0.80 21.61
N LYS A 99 5.37 0.30 22.38
CA LYS A 99 3.96 0.71 22.26
C LYS A 99 3.71 2.23 22.36
N GLN A 100 4.55 2.95 23.12
CA GLN A 100 4.39 4.39 23.34
C GLN A 100 5.03 5.25 22.23
N THR A 101 5.72 4.65 21.27
CA THR A 101 6.50 5.37 20.25
C THR A 101 5.84 5.40 18.88
N TYR A 102 4.76 4.64 18.68
CA TYR A 102 3.99 4.65 17.44
C TYR A 102 2.49 4.65 17.71
N THR A 103 1.73 5.02 16.68
CA THR A 103 0.28 4.89 16.65
C THR A 103 -0.15 4.23 15.35
N VAL A 104 -1.34 3.64 15.35
CA VAL A 104 -1.96 3.08 14.15
C VAL A 104 -3.06 4.02 13.71
N VAL A 105 -2.95 4.52 12.48
CA VAL A 105 -3.96 5.37 11.85
C VAL A 105 -4.53 4.69 10.62
N PRO A 106 -5.81 4.93 10.28
CA PRO A 106 -6.34 4.49 9.00
C PRO A 106 -5.58 5.17 7.84
N PRO A 107 -5.44 4.51 6.68
CA PRO A 107 -4.89 5.17 5.49
C PRO A 107 -5.75 6.39 5.12
N PRO A 108 -5.13 7.44 4.56
CA PRO A 108 -5.86 8.62 4.11
C PRO A 108 -6.91 8.25 3.05
N ALA A 109 -7.93 9.08 2.89
CA ALA A 109 -8.88 8.90 1.80
C ALA A 109 -8.20 9.20 0.45
N GLY A 110 -8.40 8.31 -0.52
CA GLY A 110 -7.97 8.52 -1.89
C GLY A 110 -8.89 9.46 -2.68
N PRO A 111 -8.43 9.97 -3.83
CA PRO A 111 -9.18 10.91 -4.67
C PRO A 111 -10.48 10.31 -5.24
N ALA A 112 -10.61 8.99 -5.34
CA ALA A 112 -11.85 8.34 -5.77
C ALA A 112 -12.88 8.16 -4.64
N ALA A 113 -12.60 8.66 -3.43
CA ALA A 113 -13.48 8.69 -2.26
C ALA A 113 -14.37 7.44 -2.10
N GLN A 114 -13.76 6.25 -1.97
CA GLN A 114 -14.37 5.12 -1.25
C GLN A 114 -13.35 4.01 -0.95
N PRO A 115 -13.14 3.65 0.33
CA PRO A 115 -12.45 2.41 0.69
C PRO A 115 -13.29 1.20 0.23
N PRO A 116 -12.69 0.17 -0.40
CA PRO A 116 -13.44 -0.94 -0.99
C PRO A 116 -14.26 -1.76 0.02
N TRP A 117 -13.94 -1.71 1.32
CA TRP A 117 -14.65 -2.40 2.39
C TRP A 117 -15.98 -1.73 2.82
N ARG A 118 -16.28 -0.50 2.41
CA ARG A 118 -17.60 0.13 2.69
C ARG A 118 -18.69 -0.26 1.69
N LYS A 119 -18.36 -1.03 0.64
CA LYS A 119 -19.32 -1.56 -0.35
C LYS A 119 -19.54 -3.08 -0.25
N ALA A 120 -19.15 -3.73 0.85
CA ALA A 120 -19.63 -5.10 1.07
C ALA A 120 -21.14 -5.03 1.31
N PRO A 121 -22.00 -5.63 0.45
CA PRO A 121 -23.41 -5.76 0.80
C PRO A 121 -23.49 -6.58 2.10
N PRO A 122 -24.44 -6.27 3.02
CA PRO A 122 -24.71 -7.16 4.13
C PRO A 122 -25.04 -8.52 3.54
N HIS A 123 -24.26 -9.54 3.90
CA HIS A 123 -24.63 -10.92 3.64
C HIS A 123 -25.98 -11.15 4.34
N SER A 124 -27.03 -11.31 3.53
CA SER A 124 -28.34 -11.81 3.91
C SER A 124 -28.28 -13.27 4.30
#